data_AF-A0A6A6N544-F1
#
_entry.id   AF-A0A6A6N544-F1
#
_cell.length_a   1.000
_cell.length_b   1.000
_cell.length_c   1.000
_cell.angle_alpha   90.00
_cell.angle_beta   90.00
_cell.angle_gamma   90.00
#
_symmetry.space_group_name_H-M   'P 1'
#
loop_
_entity.id
_entity.type
_entity.pdbx_description
1 polymer ?
#
loop_
_entity_poly.entity_id
_entity_poly.type
_entity_poly.pdbx_seq_one_letter_code
_entity_poly.pdbx_strand_id
1 'polypeptide(L)' 'MFQLLLSAYSTISIQDTAHFLGMNEDDAANYVMQQGWIVDPASGMLTVKKQLIVTEQKLDSSKLQRLTEYVFHLEH' A
#
# COMPACT_ATOMS: atom_id res chain seq x y z
N MET A 1 10.38 -9.20 -3.99
CA MET A 1 10.76 -8.29 -2.89
C MET A 1 10.12 -6.92 -3.04
N PHE A 2 10.29 -6.23 -4.17
CA PHE A 2 9.74 -4.88 -4.43
C PHE A 2 8.23 -4.73 -4.19
N GLN A 3 7.44 -5.76 -4.51
CA GLN A 3 5.98 -5.79 -4.29
C GLN A 3 5.55 -5.75 -2.81
N LEU A 4 6.41 -6.24 -1.90
CA LEU A 4 6.15 -6.15 -0.46
C LEU A 4 6.39 -4.74 0.04
N LEU A 5 7.47 -4.10 -0.41
CA LEU A 5 7.78 -2.70 -0.11
C LEU A 5 6.63 -1.78 -0.56
N LEU A 6 6.14 -2.02 -1.78
CA LEU A 6 4.98 -1.36 -2.38
C LEU A 6 3.68 -1.52 -1.59
N SER A 7 3.53 -2.66 -0.90
CA SER A 7 2.29 -3.02 -0.21
C SER A 7 2.29 -2.59 1.26
N ALA A 8 3.48 -2.59 1.89
CA ALA A 8 3.67 -2.30 3.31
C ALA A 8 3.94 -0.81 3.59
N TYR A 9 4.59 -0.09 2.67
CA TYR A 9 4.98 1.30 2.88
C TYR A 9 4.18 2.24 1.97
N SER A 10 3.55 3.25 2.58
CA SER A 10 2.94 4.37 1.84
C SER A 10 3.98 5.43 1.47
N THR A 11 5.01 5.53 2.29
CA THR A 11 6.13 6.46 2.14
C THR A 11 7.39 5.75 2.64
N ILE A 12 8.48 5.82 1.89
CA ILE A 12 9.76 5.17 2.23
C ILE A 12 10.92 6.09 1.85
N SER A 13 12.02 6.08 2.60
CA SER A 13 13.21 6.86 2.23
C SER A 13 13.85 6.33 0.95
N ILE A 14 14.47 7.24 0.18
CA ILE A 14 15.23 6.87 -1.00
C ILE A 14 16.45 6.01 -0.66
N GLN A 15 17.06 6.24 0.51
CA GLN A 15 18.18 5.46 1.02
C GLN A 15 17.77 4.01 1.32
N ASP A 16 16.65 3.81 2.01
CA ASP A 16 16.11 2.48 2.26
C ASP A 16 15.82 1.77 0.94
N THR A 17 15.23 2.48 -0.03
CA THR A 17 14.90 1.91 -1.34
C THR A 17 16.16 1.52 -2.13
N ALA A 18 17.19 2.37 -2.12
CA ALA A 18 18.51 2.08 -2.67
C ALA A 18 19.13 0.84 -2.02
N HIS A 19 19.04 0.72 -0.69
CA HIS A 19 19.53 -0.43 0.07
C HIS A 19 18.75 -1.72 -0.24
N PHE A 20 17.43 -1.64 -0.38
CA PHE A 20 16.59 -2.79 -0.76
C PHE A 20 16.79 -3.24 -2.21
N LEU A 21 17.12 -2.30 -3.10
CA LEU A 21 17.33 -2.55 -4.52
C LEU A 21 18.81 -2.87 -4.85
N GLY A 22 19.73 -2.60 -3.92
CA GLY A 22 21.17 -2.80 -4.13
C GLY A 22 21.78 -1.86 -5.17
N MET A 23 21.20 -0.66 -5.33
CA MET A 23 21.62 0.36 -6.31
C MET A 23 21.85 1.70 -5.61
N ASN A 24 22.46 2.67 -6.29
CA ASN A 24 22.69 3.99 -5.72
C ASN A 24 21.37 4.76 -5.55
N GLU A 25 21.39 5.80 -4.72
CA GLU A 25 20.24 6.68 -4.50
C GLU A 25 19.76 7.33 -5.81
N ASP A 26 20.69 7.71 -6.69
CA ASP A 26 20.39 8.33 -7.99
C ASP A 26 19.76 7.33 -8.98
N ASP A 27 20.30 6.10 -9.03
CA ASP A 27 19.74 5.00 -9.81
C ASP A 27 18.35 4.59 -9.29
N ALA A 28 18.19 4.54 -7.95
CA ALA A 28 16.92 4.25 -7.30
C ALA A 28 15.89 5.35 -7.59
N ALA A 29 16.28 6.63 -7.54
CA ALA A 29 15.44 7.77 -7.90
C ALA A 29 14.91 7.63 -9.33
N ASN A 30 15.82 7.39 -10.28
CA ASN A 30 15.46 7.19 -11.68
C ASN A 30 14.54 5.98 -11.86
N TYR A 31 14.81 4.88 -11.17
CA TYR A 31 13.99 3.68 -11.23
C TYR A 31 12.57 3.89 -10.71
N VAL A 32 12.41 4.55 -9.55
CA VAL A 32 11.08 4.81 -8.96
C VAL A 32 10.31 5.89 -9.72
N MET A 33 10.99 6.85 -10.34
CA MET A 33 10.37 7.80 -11.27
C MET A 33 9.82 7.10 -12.51
N GLN A 34 10.54 6.13 -13.07
CA GLN A 34 10.04 5.28 -14.17
C GLN A 34 8.83 4.43 -13.76
N GLN A 35 8.74 4.05 -12.48
CA GLN A 35 7.58 3.35 -11.90
C GLN A 35 6.41 4.29 -11.57
N GLY A 36 6.55 5.61 -11.79
CA GLY A 36 5.51 6.61 -11.54
C GLY A 36 5.34 6.98 -10.07
N TRP A 37 6.36 6.75 -9.24
CA TRP A 37 6.38 7.23 -7.84
C TRP A 37 6.81 8.68 -7.78
N ILE A 38 6.44 9.35 -6.69
CA ILE A 38 6.78 10.75 -6.48
C ILE A 38 7.94 10.81 -5.48
N VAL A 39 9.07 11.36 -5.91
CA VAL A 39 10.22 11.63 -5.06
C VAL A 39 10.06 13.03 -4.48
N ASP A 40 10.10 13.16 -3.16
CA ASP A 40 10.21 14.44 -2.47
C ASP A 40 11.69 14.72 -2.15
N PRO A 41 12.38 15.57 -2.95
CA PRO A 41 13.80 15.85 -2.75
C PRO A 41 14.08 16.69 -1.50
N ALA A 42 13.07 17.37 -0.94
CA ALA A 42 13.21 18.15 0.29
C ALA A 42 13.33 17.27 1.53
N SER A 43 12.62 16.13 1.56
CA SER A 43 12.61 15.19 2.68
C SER A 43 13.41 13.90 2.41
N GLY A 44 13.85 13.66 1.16
CA GLY A 44 14.46 12.39 0.76
C GLY A 44 13.47 11.21 0.78
N MET A 45 12.16 11.52 0.72
CA MET A 45 11.08 10.56 0.90
C MET A 45 10.42 10.23 -0.45
N LEU A 46 10.17 8.96 -0.67
CA LEU A 46 9.46 8.43 -1.82
C LEU A 46 8.02 8.18 -1.43
N THR A 47 7.10 8.88 -2.08
CA THR A 47 5.68 8.56 -2.02
C THR A 47 5.40 7.45 -3.01
N VAL A 48 5.24 6.25 -2.48
CA VAL A 48 4.86 5.09 -3.26
C VAL A 48 3.44 5.31 -3.75
N LYS A 49 3.27 5.46 -5.06
CA LYS A 49 1.95 5.42 -5.68
C LYS A 49 1.46 3.97 -5.66
N LYS A 50 1.04 3.53 -4.49
CA LYS A 50 0.24 2.30 -4.36
C LYS A 50 -0.97 2.58 -5.24
N GLN A 51 -1.11 1.83 -6.35
CA GLN A 51 -2.43 1.65 -6.94
C GLN A 51 -3.30 1.33 -5.76
N LEU A 52 -4.22 2.23 -5.43
CA LEU A 52 -5.21 1.98 -4.42
C LEU A 52 -5.86 0.70 -4.92
N ILE A 53 -5.41 -0.44 -4.40
CA ILE A 53 -6.25 -1.60 -4.29
C ILE A 53 -7.25 -1.06 -3.30
N VAL A 54 -8.24 -0.37 -3.85
CA VAL A 54 -9.60 -0.41 -3.40
C VAL A 54 -9.86 -1.91 -3.28
N THR A 55 -9.41 -2.49 -2.17
CA THR A 55 -10.34 -3.22 -1.35
C THR A 55 -11.39 -2.19 -1.04
N GLU A 56 -12.30 -2.03 -2.01
CA GLU A 56 -13.71 -1.91 -1.75
C GLU A 56 -13.91 -3.01 -0.71
N GLN A 57 -13.75 -2.62 0.55
CA GLN A 57 -14.49 -3.22 1.62
C GLN A 57 -15.93 -2.84 1.25
N LYS A 58 -16.47 -3.54 0.25
CA LYS A 58 -17.88 -3.84 0.16
C LYS A 58 -18.12 -4.58 1.46
N LEU A 59 -18.37 -3.81 2.51
CA LEU A 59 -19.36 -4.14 3.49
C LEU A 59 -20.64 -4.35 2.67
N ASP A 60 -20.72 -5.55 2.06
CA ASP A 60 -21.97 -6.10 1.57
C ASP A 60 -22.91 -5.93 2.76
N SER A 61 -23.85 -4.99 2.66
CA SER A 61 -24.92 -4.81 3.63
C SER A 61 -25.65 -6.13 3.89
N SER A 62 -25.60 -7.06 2.94
CA SER A 62 -26.01 -8.46 3.06
C SER A 62 -25.24 -9.28 4.11
N LYS A 63 -23.95 -9.02 4.38
CA LYS A 63 -23.21 -9.67 5.49
C LYS A 63 -23.62 -9.11 6.85
N LEU A 64 -23.91 -7.81 6.96
CA LEU A 64 -24.45 -7.21 8.18
C LEU A 64 -25.88 -7.70 8.47
N GLN A 65 -26.75 -7.80 7.46
CA GLN A 65 -28.09 -8.37 7.62
C GLN A 65 -28.06 -9.82 8.13
N ARG A 66 -27.13 -10.63 7.63
CA ARG A 66 -26.98 -12.02 8.09
C ARG A 66 -26.56 -12.13 9.56
N LEU A 67 -25.74 -11.20 10.08
CA LEU A 67 -25.40 -11.20 11.50
C LEU A 67 -26.60 -10.87 12.40
N THR A 68 -27.52 -10.01 11.95
CA THR A 68 -28.77 -9.74 12.66
C THR A 68 -29.68 -10.98 12.71
N GLU A 69 -29.77 -11.73 11.62
CA GLU A 69 -30.57 -12.97 11.56
C GLU A 69 -29.98 -14.11 12.41
N TYR A 70 -28.64 -14.18 12.54
CA TYR A 70 -27.98 -15.18 13.41
C TYR A 70 -28.23 -14.93 14.89
N VAL A 71 -28.34 -13.67 15.34
CA VAL A 71 -28.76 -13.36 16.73
C VAL A 71 -30.19 -13.81 16.98
N PHE A 72 -31.10 -13.59 16.01
CA PHE A 72 -32.51 -13.97 16.15
C PHE A 72 -32.72 -15.50 16.22
N HIS A 73 -31.89 -16.28 15.54
CA HIS A 73 -31.99 -17.75 15.54
C HIS A 73 -31.28 -18.44 16.72
N LEU A 74 -30.44 -17.72 17.48
CA LEU A 74 -29.74 -18.26 18.66
C LEU A 74 -30.50 -18.00 19.97
N GLU A 75 -31.65 -17.32 19.93
CA GLU A 75 -32.52 -17.06 21.08
C GLU A 75 -33.74 -18.00 21.16
N HIS A 76 -33.76 -19.13 20.43
CA HIS A 76 -34.81 -20.15 20.57
C HIS A 76 -34.25 -21.53 20.96
#